data_AF-A0A1J7JLG7-F1
#
_entry.id   AF-A0A1J7JLG7-F1
#
_cell.length_a   1.000
_cell.length_b   1.000
_cell.length_c   1.000
_cell.angle_alpha   90.00
_cell.angle_beta   90.00
_cell.angle_gamma   90.00
#
_symmetry.space_group_name_H-M   'P 1'
#
loop_
_entity.id
_entity.type
_entity.pdbx_description
1 polymer ?
#
loop_
_entity_poly.entity_id
_entity_poly.type
_entity_poly.pdbx_seq_one_letter_code
_entity_poly.pdbx_strand_id
1 'polypeptide(L)'
;MDPDAPTFPRVIKFRLGRSTVSAVAEGPYESRHRHVIRLTILRGIWQRRLVAFLSKLPGSAQTFINNLWPGWFLPKAVVLKELKRDWDDEFDTEKEVHNKLKPLQGDLIPIFYGEAQCEGTRALVLSEVDGVVSYLQSHPPLPREEFKRRIEAIYQKLGVFKFSRLITFFFFGTASQPSPQSSSSHMTMQIWGIFS
;
A
#
# COMPACT_ATOMS: atom_id res chain seq x y z
N MET A 1 -28.19 -0.60 -10.00
CA MET A 1 -27.08 0.26 -10.42
C MET A 1 -27.22 1.56 -9.65
N ASP A 2 -26.19 1.93 -8.90
CA ASP A 2 -26.14 3.16 -8.11
C ASP A 2 -25.73 4.30 -9.06
N PRO A 3 -26.61 5.28 -9.35
CA PRO A 3 -26.35 6.32 -10.35
C PRO A 3 -25.23 7.29 -9.97
N ASP A 4 -24.84 7.31 -8.69
CA ASP A 4 -23.78 8.18 -8.15
C ASP A 4 -22.43 7.45 -7.96
N ALA A 5 -22.29 6.23 -8.48
CA ALA A 5 -21.03 5.51 -8.40
C ALA A 5 -19.95 6.24 -9.24
N PRO A 6 -18.78 6.58 -8.67
CA PRO A 6 -17.74 7.29 -9.40
C PRO A 6 -17.24 6.48 -10.59
N THR A 7 -17.21 7.11 -11.77
CA THR A 7 -16.65 6.52 -12.98
C THR A 7 -15.12 6.54 -12.93
N PHE A 8 -14.50 5.40 -13.25
CA PHE A 8 -13.05 5.25 -13.34
C PHE A 8 -12.63 4.94 -14.79
N PRO A 9 -11.43 5.37 -15.23
CA PRO A 9 -10.43 6.13 -14.48
C PRO A 9 -10.81 7.62 -14.32
N ARG A 10 -10.45 8.23 -13.18
CA ARG A 10 -10.66 9.68 -12.92
C ARG A 10 -9.44 10.34 -12.31
N VAL A 11 -9.22 11.63 -12.59
CA VAL A 11 -8.16 12.41 -11.95
C VAL A 11 -8.64 12.88 -10.58
N ILE A 12 -7.90 12.54 -9.54
CA ILE A 12 -8.16 12.99 -8.17
C ILE A 12 -7.00 13.81 -7.64
N LYS A 13 -7.30 14.66 -6.65
CA LYS A 13 -6.31 15.40 -5.88
C LYS A 13 -6.47 15.03 -4.41
N PHE A 14 -5.37 14.67 -3.77
CA PHE A 14 -5.35 14.41 -2.34
C PHE A 14 -4.24 15.23 -1.68
N ARG A 15 -4.45 15.59 -0.40
CA ARG A 15 -3.48 16.30 0.41
C ARG A 15 -2.80 15.32 1.35
N LEU A 16 -1.49 15.13 1.20
CA LEU A 16 -0.65 14.33 2.10
C LEU A 16 0.30 15.28 2.85
N GLY A 17 0.12 15.40 4.16
CA GLY A 17 0.82 16.42 4.96
C GLY A 17 0.55 17.84 4.43
N ARG A 18 1.61 18.55 4.04
CA ARG A 18 1.53 19.89 3.43
C ARG A 18 1.53 19.88 1.89
N SER A 19 1.59 18.71 1.27
CA SER A 19 1.65 18.57 -0.19
C SER A 19 0.31 18.17 -0.79
N THR A 20 -0.09 18.85 -1.87
CA THR A 20 -1.21 18.41 -2.71
C THR A 20 -0.66 17.61 -3.88
N VAL A 21 -1.14 16.37 -4.02
CA VAL A 21 -0.72 15.42 -5.04
C VAL A 21 -1.87 15.17 -5.99
N SER A 22 -1.59 15.21 -7.30
CA SER A 22 -2.55 14.84 -8.34
C SER A 22 -2.25 13.42 -8.80
N ALA A 23 -3.28 12.60 -8.94
CA ALA A 23 -3.14 11.21 -9.37
C ALA A 23 -4.33 10.78 -10.24
N VAL A 24 -4.13 9.78 -11.08
CA VAL A 24 -5.20 9.09 -11.78
C VAL A 24 -5.64 7.93 -10.88
N ALA A 25 -6.88 7.96 -10.44
CA ALA A 25 -7.55 6.82 -9.84
C ALA A 25 -7.96 5.87 -10.96
N GLU A 26 -7.33 4.71 -11.02
CA GLU A 26 -7.56 3.73 -12.10
C GLU A 26 -8.82 2.89 -11.86
N GLY A 27 -9.24 2.76 -10.60
CA GLY A 27 -10.40 1.99 -10.18
C GLY A 27 -10.17 1.35 -8.82
N PRO A 28 -11.23 0.88 -8.15
CA PRO A 28 -11.10 0.01 -6.99
C PRO A 28 -10.57 -1.36 -7.43
N TYR A 29 -9.73 -1.98 -6.61
CA TYR A 29 -9.21 -3.33 -6.88
C TYR A 29 -10.32 -4.37 -7.02
N GLU A 30 -11.45 -4.17 -6.32
CA GLU A 30 -12.62 -5.02 -6.42
C GLU A 30 -13.91 -4.23 -6.13
N SER A 31 -15.03 -4.66 -6.71
CA SER A 31 -16.36 -4.09 -6.47
C SER A 31 -16.78 -4.09 -4.99
N ARG A 32 -16.22 -5.01 -4.18
CA ARG A 32 -16.43 -5.10 -2.72
C ARG A 32 -15.54 -4.16 -1.91
N HIS A 33 -14.41 -3.70 -2.46
CA HIS A 33 -13.45 -2.84 -1.78
C HIS A 33 -13.41 -1.45 -2.41
N ARG A 34 -14.58 -0.81 -2.50
CA ARG A 34 -14.76 0.52 -3.13
C ARG A 34 -13.93 1.62 -2.47
N HIS A 35 -13.54 1.43 -1.21
CA HIS A 35 -12.71 2.36 -0.42
C HIS A 35 -11.20 2.20 -0.66
N VAL A 36 -10.78 1.21 -1.47
CA VAL A 36 -9.36 1.03 -1.77
C VAL A 36 -9.09 1.22 -3.24
N ILE A 37 -8.43 2.32 -3.57
CA ILE A 37 -8.27 2.83 -4.92
C ILE A 37 -6.80 2.81 -5.29
N ARG A 38 -6.48 2.24 -6.45
CA ARG A 38 -5.14 2.33 -7.04
C ARG A 38 -4.94 3.71 -7.67
N LEU A 39 -3.88 4.39 -7.29
CA LEU A 39 -3.53 5.71 -7.77
C LEU A 39 -2.20 5.70 -8.53
N THR A 40 -2.23 6.21 -9.76
CA THR A 40 -1.01 6.53 -10.52
C THR A 40 -0.72 8.03 -10.38
N ILE A 41 0.36 8.36 -9.67
CA ILE A 41 0.76 9.74 -9.38
C ILE A 41 1.15 10.46 -10.67
N LEU A 42 0.51 11.60 -10.92
CA LEU A 42 0.84 12.47 -12.04
C LEU A 42 1.99 13.40 -11.63
N ARG A 43 3.16 13.19 -12.22
CA ARG A 43 4.33 14.05 -12.02
C ARG A 43 4.72 14.82 -13.26
N GLY A 44 4.73 16.14 -13.13
CA GLY A 44 5.34 17.03 -14.11
C GLY A 44 6.84 16.78 -14.24
N ILE A 45 7.41 17.22 -15.37
CA ILE A 45 8.86 17.10 -15.64
C ILE A 45 9.68 17.82 -14.57
N TRP A 46 9.21 18.99 -14.13
CA TRP A 46 9.85 19.78 -13.06
C TRP A 46 9.89 19.06 -11.72
N GLN A 47 8.78 18.42 -11.32
CA GLN A 47 8.73 17.64 -10.07
C GLN A 47 9.70 16.45 -10.12
N ARG A 48 9.81 15.76 -11.26
CA ARG A 48 10.79 14.68 -11.42
C ARG A 48 12.23 15.16 -11.27
N ARG A 49 12.58 16.30 -11.89
CA ARG A 49 13.91 16.90 -11.76
C ARG A 49 14.20 17.36 -10.34
N LEU A 50 13.22 17.99 -9.68
CA LEU A 50 13.34 18.43 -8.29
C LEU A 50 13.59 17.24 -7.36
N VAL A 51 12.79 16.17 -7.46
CA VAL A 51 12.97 14.97 -6.63
C VAL A 51 14.32 14.31 -6.88
N ALA A 52 14.74 14.18 -8.15
CA ALA A 52 16.05 13.63 -8.51
C ALA A 52 17.23 14.50 -8.02
N PHE A 53 17.01 15.80 -7.83
CA PHE A 53 17.99 16.70 -7.23
C PHE A 53 17.98 16.56 -5.70
N LEU A 54 16.80 16.56 -5.08
CA LEU A 54 16.63 16.43 -3.63
C LEU A 54 17.16 15.09 -3.10
N SER A 55 17.05 14.01 -3.87
CA SER A 55 17.62 12.70 -3.52
C SER A 55 19.15 12.66 -3.52
N LYS A 56 19.83 13.71 -4.01
CA LYS A 56 21.30 13.88 -3.93
C LYS A 56 21.74 14.66 -2.69
N LEU A 57 20.82 15.23 -1.92
CA LEU A 57 21.15 15.98 -0.70
C LEU A 57 21.56 15.04 0.45
N PRO A 58 22.28 15.54 1.47
CA PRO A 58 22.62 14.76 2.66
C PRO A 58 21.38 14.21 3.38
N GLY A 59 21.49 13.03 3.97
CA GLY A 59 20.36 12.27 4.53
C GLY A 59 19.49 13.06 5.51
N SER A 60 20.09 13.91 6.34
CA SER A 60 19.36 14.77 7.30
C SER A 60 18.40 15.75 6.61
N ALA A 61 18.82 16.34 5.49
CA ALA A 61 17.99 17.24 4.70
C ALA A 61 16.86 16.47 4.00
N GLN A 62 17.14 15.26 3.51
CA GLN A 62 16.09 14.40 2.93
C GLN A 62 15.03 14.05 3.96
N THR A 63 15.41 13.67 5.18
CA THR A 63 14.48 13.39 6.27
C THR A 63 13.63 14.61 6.60
N PHE A 64 14.23 15.79 6.68
CA PHE A 64 13.50 17.03 6.95
C PHE A 64 12.48 17.36 5.85
N ILE A 65 12.89 17.28 4.58
CA ILE A 65 12.02 17.59 3.44
C ILE A 65 10.91 16.53 3.32
N ASN A 66 11.22 15.25 3.54
CA ASN A 66 10.23 14.18 3.54
C ASN A 66 9.21 14.34 4.66
N ASN A 67 9.61 14.83 5.84
CA ASN A 67 8.69 15.10 6.93
C ASN A 67 7.72 16.26 6.63
N LEU A 68 8.15 17.27 5.86
CA LEU A 68 7.28 18.40 5.48
C LEU A 68 6.43 18.12 4.24
N TRP A 69 7.01 17.49 3.22
CA TRP A 69 6.39 17.23 1.92
C TRP A 69 6.53 15.77 1.49
N PRO A 70 5.90 14.84 2.23
CA PRO A 70 5.95 13.41 1.92
C PRO A 70 5.42 13.08 0.51
N GLY A 71 4.47 13.87 0.00
CA GLY A 71 3.90 13.69 -1.35
C GLY A 71 4.91 13.79 -2.49
N TRP A 72 6.03 14.50 -2.29
CA TRP A 72 7.07 14.62 -3.30
C TRP A 72 7.88 13.34 -3.47
N PHE A 73 7.97 12.50 -2.45
CA PHE A 73 8.75 11.26 -2.46
C PHE A 73 7.92 10.02 -2.73
N LEU A 74 6.62 10.16 -3.01
CA LEU A 74 5.77 9.02 -3.36
C LEU A 74 6.31 8.25 -4.59
N PRO A 75 6.10 6.94 -4.69
CA PRO A 75 6.36 6.21 -5.92
C PRO A 75 5.36 6.59 -7.02
N LYS A 76 5.56 6.06 -8.24
CA LYS A 76 4.65 6.30 -9.37
C LYS A 76 3.24 5.76 -9.09
N ALA A 77 3.13 4.67 -8.36
CA ALA A 77 1.86 4.03 -8.03
C ALA A 77 1.74 3.83 -6.51
N VAL A 78 0.59 4.20 -5.98
CA VAL A 78 0.25 4.09 -4.55
C VAL A 78 -1.18 3.58 -4.40
N VAL A 79 -1.48 3.08 -3.21
CA VAL A 79 -2.83 2.67 -2.84
C VAL A 79 -3.39 3.70 -1.86
N LEU A 80 -4.60 4.17 -2.15
CA LEU A 80 -5.37 5.04 -1.28
C LEU A 80 -6.48 4.23 -0.61
N LYS A 81 -6.45 4.13 0.72
CA LYS A 81 -7.49 3.49 1.52
C LYS A 81 -8.30 4.56 2.24
N GLU A 82 -9.50 4.85 1.74
CA GLU A 82 -10.41 5.83 2.31
C GLU A 82 -11.10 5.29 3.58
N LEU A 83 -11.37 6.20 4.52
CA LEU A 83 -12.13 5.93 5.73
C LEU A 83 -13.55 5.49 5.38
N LYS A 84 -14.00 4.39 6.00
CA LYS A 84 -15.41 3.98 5.97
C LYS A 84 -16.21 4.85 6.94
N ARG A 85 -17.49 5.07 6.64
CA ARG A 85 -18.40 5.79 7.53
C ARG A 85 -18.47 5.08 8.90
N ASP A 86 -18.32 5.83 9.98
CA ASP A 86 -18.38 5.38 11.38
C ASP A 86 -17.24 4.43 11.81
N TRP A 87 -16.07 4.50 11.16
CA TRP A 87 -14.91 3.64 11.43
C TRP A 87 -13.67 4.42 11.89
N ASP A 88 -13.84 5.62 12.44
CA ASP A 88 -12.74 6.49 12.86
C ASP A 88 -11.78 5.82 13.86
N ASP A 89 -12.32 5.12 14.86
CA ASP A 89 -11.51 4.42 15.87
C ASP A 89 -10.64 3.31 15.25
N GLU A 90 -11.21 2.56 14.30
CA GLU A 90 -10.51 1.48 13.62
C GLU A 90 -9.45 2.05 12.66
N PHE A 91 -9.73 3.19 12.03
CA PHE A 91 -8.78 3.90 11.17
C PHE A 91 -7.59 4.45 11.97
N ASP A 92 -7.84 5.06 13.12
CA ASP A 92 -6.77 5.57 13.98
C ASP A 92 -5.96 4.42 14.60
N THR A 93 -6.61 3.31 14.95
CA THR A 93 -5.93 2.08 15.36
C THR A 93 -5.05 1.53 14.23
N GLU A 94 -5.56 1.44 13.01
CA GLU A 94 -4.79 0.96 11.84
C GLU A 94 -3.57 1.86 11.58
N LYS A 95 -3.75 3.18 11.67
CA LYS A 95 -2.65 4.16 11.56
C LYS A 95 -1.59 3.94 12.64
N GLU A 96 -2.00 3.72 13.89
CA GLU A 96 -1.06 3.42 14.97
C GLU A 96 -0.29 2.13 14.73
N VAL A 97 -0.97 1.09 14.26
CA VAL A 97 -0.29 -0.17 14.01
C VAL A 97 0.71 -0.03 12.87
N HIS A 98 0.37 0.64 11.77
CA HIS A 98 1.36 0.94 10.73
C HIS A 98 2.58 1.68 11.29
N ASN A 99 2.38 2.64 12.19
CA ASN A 99 3.49 3.35 12.85
C ASN A 99 4.33 2.43 13.74
N LYS A 100 3.71 1.51 14.50
CA LYS A 100 4.40 0.52 15.33
C LYS A 100 5.20 -0.46 14.47
N LEU A 101 4.69 -0.81 13.29
CA LEU A 101 5.31 -1.74 12.36
C LEU A 101 6.21 -1.10 11.29
N LYS A 102 6.63 0.15 11.49
CA LYS A 102 7.63 0.80 10.63
C LYS A 102 8.83 -0.09 10.27
N PRO A 103 9.41 -0.89 11.19
CA PRO A 103 10.54 -1.77 10.84
C PRO A 103 10.21 -2.88 9.84
N LEU A 104 8.94 -3.23 9.67
CA LEU A 104 8.47 -4.30 8.78
C LEU A 104 7.95 -3.76 7.44
N GLN A 105 7.83 -2.45 7.30
CA GLN A 105 7.34 -1.79 6.08
C GLN A 105 8.30 -1.98 4.91
N GLY A 106 7.76 -2.23 3.72
CA GLY A 106 8.52 -2.48 2.49
C GLY A 106 9.03 -3.92 2.33
N ASP A 107 9.14 -4.68 3.43
CA ASP A 107 9.42 -6.12 3.39
C ASP A 107 8.12 -6.92 3.54
N LEU A 108 7.52 -6.89 4.74
CA LEU A 108 6.34 -7.70 5.06
C LEU A 108 5.02 -6.95 4.96
N ILE A 109 5.02 -5.64 5.12
CA ILE A 109 3.79 -4.84 5.07
C ILE A 109 4.00 -3.65 4.13
N PRO A 110 2.93 -3.12 3.50
CA PRO A 110 3.01 -1.91 2.69
C PRO A 110 3.66 -0.76 3.48
N ILE A 111 4.44 0.04 2.77
CA ILE A 111 4.99 1.28 3.31
C ILE A 111 3.83 2.24 3.53
N PHE A 112 3.72 2.74 4.75
CA PHE A 112 2.74 3.77 5.12
C PHE A 112 3.37 5.15 4.92
N TYR A 113 2.92 5.85 3.88
CA TYR A 113 3.41 7.19 3.55
C TYR A 113 2.75 8.29 4.39
N GLY A 114 1.59 8.01 4.99
CA GLY A 114 0.91 8.92 5.89
C GLY A 114 -0.59 8.98 5.66
N GLU A 115 -1.23 9.77 6.52
CA GLU A 115 -2.64 10.13 6.42
C GLU A 115 -2.82 11.26 5.40
N ALA A 116 -3.78 11.08 4.50
CA ALA A 116 -4.18 12.02 3.49
C ALA A 116 -5.64 12.44 3.64
N GLN A 117 -5.98 13.56 3.01
CA GLN A 117 -7.34 14.03 2.82
C GLN A 117 -7.67 14.00 1.33
N CYS A 118 -8.70 13.24 0.96
CA CYS A 118 -9.16 13.05 -0.41
C CYS A 118 -10.67 13.36 -0.46
N GLU A 119 -11.10 14.33 -1.26
CA GLU A 119 -12.52 14.68 -1.44
C GLU A 119 -13.29 14.93 -0.12
N GLY A 120 -12.60 15.44 0.91
CA GLY A 120 -13.17 15.68 2.24
C GLY A 120 -13.09 14.49 3.19
N THR A 121 -12.71 13.31 2.71
CA THR A 121 -12.59 12.07 3.47
C THR A 121 -11.13 11.81 3.87
N ARG A 122 -10.93 11.28 5.08
CA ARG A 122 -9.61 10.82 5.56
C ARG A 122 -9.21 9.55 4.81
N ALA A 123 -7.93 9.39 4.52
CA ALA A 123 -7.42 8.22 3.81
C ALA A 123 -6.00 7.87 4.25
N LEU A 124 -5.61 6.60 4.12
CA LEU A 124 -4.23 6.16 4.27
C LEU A 124 -3.58 6.05 2.89
N VAL A 125 -2.35 6.56 2.75
CA VAL A 125 -1.54 6.38 1.55
C VAL A 125 -0.53 5.28 1.81
N LEU A 126 -0.64 4.19 1.05
CA LEU A 126 0.17 2.99 1.18
C LEU A 126 0.96 2.74 -0.11
N SER A 127 2.08 2.04 -0.02
CA SER A 127 2.75 1.51 -1.22
C SER A 127 1.87 0.51 -1.93
N GLU A 128 1.92 0.52 -3.26
CA GLU A 128 1.45 -0.61 -4.02
C GLU A 128 2.25 -1.85 -3.65
N VAL A 129 1.54 -2.97 -3.53
CA VAL A 129 2.10 -4.29 -3.34
C VAL A 129 1.87 -5.04 -4.63
N ASP A 130 2.95 -5.43 -5.30
CA ASP A 130 2.85 -6.23 -6.51
C ASP A 130 2.37 -7.64 -6.16
N GLY A 131 1.22 -8.03 -6.72
CA GLY A 131 0.71 -9.38 -6.51
C GLY A 131 -0.70 -9.64 -6.99
N VAL A 132 -1.02 -10.93 -7.10
CA VAL A 132 -2.37 -11.44 -7.36
C VAL A 132 -3.08 -11.69 -6.02
N VAL A 133 -4.24 -11.07 -5.82
CA VAL A 133 -5.13 -11.30 -4.67
C VAL A 133 -5.43 -12.79 -4.48
N SER A 134 -5.55 -13.24 -3.23
CA SER A 134 -5.59 -14.66 -2.86
C SER A 134 -6.61 -15.50 -3.66
N TYR A 135 -7.76 -14.93 -4.01
CA TYR A 135 -8.82 -15.64 -4.75
C TYR A 135 -8.63 -15.64 -6.28
N LEU A 136 -7.73 -14.81 -6.81
CA LEU A 136 -7.32 -14.82 -8.23
C LEU A 136 -6.05 -15.64 -8.47
N GLN A 137 -5.48 -16.25 -7.42
CA GLN A 137 -4.31 -17.11 -7.57
C GLN A 137 -4.61 -18.26 -8.52
N SER A 138 -3.72 -18.45 -9.51
CA SER A 138 -3.83 -19.54 -10.48
C SER A 138 -3.72 -20.89 -9.76
N HIS A 139 -4.57 -21.84 -10.13
CA HIS A 139 -4.53 -23.18 -9.58
C HIS A 139 -3.29 -23.94 -10.09
N PRO A 140 -2.65 -24.80 -9.27
CA PRO A 140 -3.10 -25.24 -7.95
C PRO A 140 -2.77 -24.24 -6.83
N PRO A 141 -3.61 -24.15 -5.79
CA PRO A 141 -3.32 -23.34 -4.62
C PRO A 141 -1.98 -23.74 -3.99
N LEU A 142 -1.36 -22.79 -3.30
CA LEU A 142 -0.12 -23.02 -2.57
C LEU A 142 -0.26 -24.28 -1.68
N PRO A 143 0.66 -25.26 -1.76
CA PRO A 143 0.59 -26.44 -0.90
C PRO A 143 0.50 -26.04 0.57
N ARG A 144 -0.34 -26.75 1.34
CA ARG A 144 -0.62 -26.43 2.76
C ARG A 144 0.65 -26.25 3.58
N GLU A 145 1.67 -27.09 3.37
CA GLU A 145 2.93 -27.02 4.10
C GLU A 145 3.74 -25.78 3.75
N GLU A 146 3.75 -25.37 2.48
CA GLU A 146 4.41 -24.14 2.04
C GLU A 146 3.65 -22.90 2.57
N PHE A 147 2.33 -22.95 2.58
CA PHE A 147 1.49 -21.90 3.17
C PHE A 147 1.76 -21.75 4.67
N LYS A 148 1.77 -22.88 5.40
CA LYS A 148 2.05 -22.92 6.82
C LYS A 148 3.46 -22.40 7.12
N ARG A 149 4.47 -22.86 6.39
CA ARG A 149 5.86 -22.41 6.53
C ARG A 149 5.98 -20.89 6.37
N ARG A 150 5.31 -20.32 5.37
CA ARG A 150 5.34 -18.87 5.12
C ARG A 150 4.61 -18.09 6.20
N ILE A 151 3.45 -18.56 6.62
CA ILE A 151 2.70 -17.95 7.71
C ILE A 151 3.50 -17.99 9.02
N GLU A 152 4.13 -19.12 9.34
CA GLU A 152 5.02 -19.24 10.50
C GLU A 152 6.21 -18.28 10.42
N ALA A 153 6.85 -18.13 9.25
CA ALA A 153 7.92 -17.16 9.07
C ALA A 153 7.45 -15.72 9.29
N ILE A 154 6.24 -15.38 8.85
CA ILE A 154 5.63 -14.07 9.11
C ILE A 154 5.32 -13.92 10.60
N TYR A 155 4.71 -14.93 11.25
CA TYR A 155 4.43 -14.89 12.69
C TYR A 155 5.69 -14.82 13.54
N GLN A 156 6.81 -15.42 13.12
CA GLN A 156 8.09 -15.24 13.82
C GLN A 156 8.58 -13.79 13.71
N LYS A 157 8.50 -13.18 12.53
CA LYS A 157 8.86 -11.76 12.35
C LYS A 157 7.88 -10.81 13.06
N LEU A 158 6.59 -11.18 13.14
CA LEU A 158 5.55 -10.42 13.83
C LEU A 158 5.51 -10.66 15.34
N GLY A 159 5.98 -11.81 15.83
CA GLY A 159 5.86 -12.24 17.24
C GLY A 159 6.62 -11.35 18.23
N VAL A 160 7.49 -10.47 17.71
CA VAL A 160 8.10 -9.36 18.45
C VAL A 160 7.06 -8.29 18.84
N PHE A 161 5.94 -8.22 18.12
CA PHE A 161 4.84 -7.28 18.33
C PHE A 161 3.64 -8.00 18.95
N LYS A 162 3.27 -7.63 20.18
CA LYS A 162 2.05 -8.17 20.82
C LYS A 162 0.82 -7.56 20.17
N PHE A 163 0.06 -8.35 19.43
CA PHE A 163 -1.22 -7.93 18.85
C PHE A 163 -2.40 -8.51 19.63
N SER A 164 -3.43 -7.69 19.86
CA SER A 164 -4.67 -8.10 20.55
C SER A 164 -5.81 -8.46 19.57
N ARG A 165 -5.60 -8.26 18.25
CA ARG A 165 -6.64 -8.43 17.21
C ARG A 165 -6.05 -9.01 15.92
N LEU A 166 -6.91 -9.67 15.13
CA LEU A 166 -6.58 -10.40 13.90
C LEU A 166 -6.00 -9.47 12.83
N ILE A 167 -4.82 -9.82 12.32
CA ILE A 167 -4.22 -9.23 11.13
C ILE A 167 -4.78 -9.94 9.91
N THR A 168 -5.32 -9.19 8.94
CA THR A 168 -5.80 -9.74 7.68
C THR A 168 -4.63 -9.92 6.71
N PHE A 169 -4.12 -11.15 6.62
CA PHE A 169 -3.10 -11.50 5.65
C PHE A 169 -3.70 -11.57 4.23
N PHE A 170 -3.16 -10.76 3.32
CA PHE A 170 -3.41 -10.91 1.89
C PHE A 170 -2.22 -11.63 1.27
N PHE A 171 -2.47 -12.69 0.49
CA PHE A 171 -1.41 -13.50 -0.12
C PHE A 171 -1.20 -13.05 -1.55
N PHE A 172 0.04 -12.77 -1.89
CA PHE A 172 0.42 -12.31 -3.21
C PHE A 172 1.40 -13.30 -3.85
N GLY A 173 1.14 -13.62 -5.12
CA GLY A 173 1.98 -14.47 -5.95
C GLY A 173 2.17 -13.85 -7.33
N THR A 174 3.39 -13.91 -7.86
CA THR A 174 3.65 -13.64 -9.27
C THR A 174 3.56 -14.96 -10.03
N ALA A 175 2.50 -15.13 -10.83
CA ALA A 175 2.49 -16.16 -11.86
C ALA A 175 3.26 -15.65 -13.09
N SER A 176 4.58 -15.53 -12.96
CA SER A 176 5.44 -15.49 -14.14
C SER A 176 5.49 -16.94 -14.66
N GLN A 177 4.98 -17.18 -15.86
CA GLN A 177 5.19 -18.46 -16.55
C GLN A 177 6.68 -18.84 -16.47
N PRO A 178 7.04 -20.06 -16.04
CA PRO A 178 8.44 -20.44 -15.91
C PRO A 178 9.07 -20.51 -17.30
N SER A 179 10.03 -19.63 -17.57
CA SER A 179 11.05 -19.92 -18.56
C SER A 179 11.95 -21.04 -18.00
N PRO A 180 12.33 -22.04 -18.81
CA PRO A 180 12.86 -23.32 -18.33
C PRO A 180 14.27 -23.27 -17.72
N GLN A 181 14.80 -22.09 -17.35
CA GLN A 181 16.19 -21.93 -16.89
C GLN A 181 16.39 -21.07 -15.63
N SER A 182 15.35 -20.70 -14.88
CA SER A 182 15.53 -19.99 -13.59
C SER A 182 14.81 -20.68 -12.44
N SER A 183 15.58 -21.40 -11.60
CA SER A 183 15.09 -22.12 -10.42
C SER A 183 14.95 -21.24 -9.16
N SER A 184 14.62 -19.95 -9.31
CA SER A 184 14.28 -19.10 -8.17
C SER A 184 13.18 -18.12 -8.53
N SER A 185 11.93 -18.58 -8.41
CA SER A 185 10.78 -17.68 -8.36
C SER A 185 10.78 -17.00 -6.99
N HIS A 186 11.37 -15.81 -6.91
CA HIS A 186 11.27 -14.94 -5.74
C HIS A 186 9.80 -14.51 -5.57
N MET A 187 9.12 -15.12 -4.60
CA MET A 187 7.72 -14.86 -4.28
C MET A 187 7.65 -14.12 -2.94
N THR A 188 7.24 -12.86 -2.97
CA THR A 188 7.19 -11.98 -1.79
C THR A 188 5.80 -12.01 -1.16
N MET A 189 5.72 -12.16 0.16
CA MET A 189 4.47 -12.18 0.92
C MET A 189 4.31 -10.87 1.69
N GLN A 190 3.23 -10.12 1.44
CA GLN A 190 3.00 -8.82 2.08
C GLN A 190 1.57 -8.67 2.64
N ILE A 191 1.45 -8.13 3.85
CA ILE A 191 0.21 -7.99 4.62
C ILE A 191 -0.50 -6.68 4.25
N TRP A 192 -1.66 -6.75 3.59
CA TRP A 192 -2.32 -5.56 3.06
C TRP A 192 -3.37 -4.91 4.00
N GLY A 193 -3.80 -5.59 5.07
CA GLY A 193 -4.76 -5.02 6.03
C GLY A 193 -4.53 -5.53 7.44
N ILE A 194 -4.43 -4.62 8.40
CA ILE A 194 -4.31 -4.99 9.83
C ILE A 194 -5.70 -5.05 10.46
N PHE A 195 -6.67 -4.36 9.86
CA PHE A 195 -8.06 -4.33 10.29
C PHE A 195 -9.01 -4.29 9.08
N SER A 196 -10.08 -5.08 9.15
CA SER A 196 -11.09 -5.27 8.08
C SER A 196 -12.43 -4.71 8.49
#